data_AF-A0A9W9ENH2-F1
#
_entry.id   AF-A0A9W9ENH2-F1
#
_cell.length_a   1.000
_cell.length_b   1.000
_cell.length_c   1.000
_cell.angle_alpha   90.00
_cell.angle_beta   90.00
_cell.angle_gamma   90.00
#
_symmetry.space_group_name_H-M   'P 1'
#
loop_
_entity.id
_entity.type
_entity.pdbx_description
1 polymer ?
#
loop_
_entity_poly.entity_id
_entity_poly.type
_entity_poly.pdbx_seq_one_letter_code
_entity_poly.pdbx_strand_id
1 'polypeptide(L)'
;MLEDQEWTSTFLQRKKKLMIECYNTATDFLFKHGILLYDMNAGLFIWVDLRHLLVSKSSVRNSDYDTLRVMAVDSQRHQQIELKISDICMKNGVMIAPGHVYRAEEYGWFRITFTVGREALDEGLKRLLKSIEEIEAVSDGWKWT
;
A
#
# COMPACT_ATOMS: atom_id res chain seq x y z
N MET A 1 12.73 24.77 -23.52
CA MET A 1 12.41 24.33 -22.13
C MET A 1 13.30 23.18 -21.68
N LEU A 2 13.35 22.04 -22.39
CA LEU A 2 14.25 20.94 -22.00
C LEU A 2 15.75 21.20 -22.31
N GLU A 3 16.03 22.09 -23.27
CA GLU A 3 17.39 22.53 -23.60
C GLU A 3 17.95 23.58 -22.63
N ASP A 4 17.09 24.16 -21.78
CA ASP A 4 17.45 25.15 -20.78
C ASP A 4 18.04 24.45 -19.53
N GLN A 5 19.36 24.53 -19.37
CA GLN A 5 20.09 23.86 -18.29
C GLN A 5 19.78 24.44 -16.90
N GLU A 6 19.52 25.75 -16.81
CA GLU A 6 19.20 26.40 -15.53
C GLU A 6 17.79 26.01 -15.07
N TRP A 7 16.83 26.03 -15.99
CA TRP A 7 15.46 25.60 -15.72
C TRP A 7 15.40 24.12 -15.35
N THR A 8 16.06 23.24 -16.11
CA THR A 8 16.05 21.79 -15.84
C THR A 8 16.68 21.46 -14.49
N SER A 9 17.79 22.09 -14.12
CA SER A 9 18.42 21.93 -12.80
C SER A 9 17.46 22.35 -11.67
N THR A 10 16.87 23.54 -11.79
CA THR A 10 15.91 24.07 -10.81
C THR A 10 14.68 23.18 -10.67
N PHE A 11 14.15 22.70 -11.79
CA PHE A 11 13.01 21.78 -11.83
C PHE A 11 13.33 20.46 -11.11
N LEU A 12 14.48 19.84 -11.41
CA LEU A 12 14.88 18.58 -10.79
C LEU A 12 15.09 18.71 -9.28
N GLN A 13 15.72 19.81 -8.84
CA GLN A 13 15.90 20.10 -7.41
C GLN A 13 14.55 20.23 -6.70
N ARG A 14 13.63 21.02 -7.27
CA ARG A 14 12.30 21.23 -6.69
C ARG A 14 11.48 19.94 -6.66
N LYS A 15 11.47 19.19 -7.76
CA LYS A 15 10.81 17.88 -7.85
C LYS A 15 11.34 16.93 -6.77
N LYS A 16 12.66 16.81 -6.63
CA LYS A 16 13.31 15.94 -5.65
C LYS A 16 12.89 16.33 -4.22
N LYS A 17 12.92 17.62 -3.90
CA LYS A 17 12.50 18.13 -2.59
C LYS A 17 11.06 17.74 -2.27
N LEU A 18 10.12 18.01 -3.19
CA LEU A 18 8.70 17.68 -3.00
C LEU A 18 8.47 16.17 -2.88
N MET A 19 9.18 15.36 -3.66
CA MET A 19 9.11 13.90 -3.54
C MET A 19 9.56 13.42 -2.17
N ILE A 20 10.66 13.94 -1.63
CA ILE A 20 11.14 13.58 -0.28
C ILE A 20 10.11 13.97 0.78
N GLU A 21 9.52 15.17 0.68
CA GLU A 21 8.51 15.64 1.62
C GLU A 21 7.25 14.76 1.60
N CYS A 22 6.72 14.42 0.42
CA CYS A 22 5.57 13.53 0.29
C CYS A 22 5.90 12.08 0.70
N TYR A 23 7.09 11.59 0.37
CA TYR A 23 7.54 10.25 0.79
C TYR A 23 7.58 10.16 2.31
N ASN A 24 8.29 11.08 2.99
CA ASN A 24 8.38 11.10 4.44
C ASN A 24 6.99 11.22 5.10
N THR A 25 6.13 12.08 4.56
CA THR A 25 4.75 12.23 5.06
C THR A 25 4.00 10.90 5.00
N ALA A 26 4.10 10.17 3.89
CA ALA A 26 3.44 8.88 3.72
C ALA A 26 4.05 7.79 4.61
N THR A 27 5.38 7.66 4.64
CA THR A 27 6.07 6.62 5.40
C THR A 27 5.90 6.82 6.90
N ASP A 28 6.07 8.05 7.40
CA ASP A 28 5.88 8.36 8.82
C ASP A 28 4.45 8.07 9.28
N PHE A 29 3.47 8.40 8.44
CA PHE A 29 2.08 8.09 8.73
C PHE A 29 1.83 6.57 8.81
N LEU A 30 2.33 5.79 7.85
CA LEU A 30 2.15 4.34 7.83
C LEU A 30 2.86 3.67 9.02
N PHE A 31 4.11 4.06 9.30
CA PHE A 31 4.86 3.53 10.44
C PHE A 31 4.18 3.84 11.77
N LYS A 32 3.62 5.05 11.94
CA LYS A 32 2.87 5.43 13.14
C LYS A 32 1.66 4.51 13.40
N HIS A 33 1.08 3.92 12.36
CA HIS A 33 -0.05 3.00 12.46
C HIS A 33 0.36 1.53 12.35
N GLY A 34 1.65 1.21 12.49
CA GLY A 34 2.15 -0.16 12.50
C GLY A 34 2.18 -0.84 11.13
N ILE A 35 2.02 -0.08 10.04
CA ILE A 35 2.04 -0.62 8.69
C ILE A 35 3.48 -0.62 8.18
N LEU A 36 3.96 -1.80 7.78
CA LEU A 36 5.29 -1.99 7.23
C LEU A 36 5.33 -1.66 5.74
N LEU A 37 6.53 -1.31 5.28
CA LEU A 37 6.81 -0.99 3.89
C LEU A 37 8.12 -1.61 3.45
N TYR A 38 8.22 -1.94 2.17
CA TYR A 38 9.47 -2.37 1.57
C TYR A 38 10.42 -1.18 1.45
N ASP A 39 11.71 -1.40 1.74
CA ASP A 39 12.72 -0.34 1.63
C ASP A 39 12.87 0.10 0.16
N MET A 40 12.61 1.38 -0.09
CA MET A 40 12.58 1.97 -1.42
C MET A 40 13.20 3.36 -1.40
N ASN A 41 14.12 3.61 -2.34
CA ASN A 41 14.85 4.88 -2.45
C ASN A 41 14.40 5.76 -3.64
N ALA A 42 13.51 5.25 -4.51
CA ALA A 42 13.07 5.93 -5.71
C ALA A 42 11.67 5.45 -6.14
N GLY A 43 11.04 6.23 -7.03
CA GLY A 43 9.72 5.93 -7.58
C GLY A 43 8.73 7.06 -7.31
N LEU A 44 7.50 6.83 -7.78
CA LEU A 44 6.34 7.70 -7.54
C LEU A 44 5.33 7.02 -6.60
N PHE A 45 5.71 5.88 -6.05
CA PHE A 45 4.89 5.04 -5.20
C PHE A 45 5.74 4.35 -4.14
N ILE A 46 5.06 3.87 -3.10
CA ILE A 46 5.62 2.99 -2.08
C ILE A 46 4.95 1.62 -2.15
N TRP A 47 5.68 0.60 -1.69
CA TRP A 47 5.23 -0.78 -1.65
C TRP A 47 4.93 -1.17 -0.21
N VAL A 48 3.64 -1.32 0.09
CA VAL A 48 3.10 -1.43 1.44
C VAL A 48 2.73 -2.87 1.75
N ASP A 49 3.09 -3.32 2.95
CA ASP A 49 2.81 -4.65 3.46
C ASP A 49 1.49 -4.68 4.25
N LEU A 50 0.46 -5.25 3.63
CA LEU A 50 -0.84 -5.52 4.26
C LEU A 50 -1.09 -7.03 4.39
N ARG A 51 -0.04 -7.87 4.40
CA ARG A 51 -0.16 -9.32 4.50
C ARG A 51 -0.94 -9.78 5.74
N HIS A 52 -0.87 -9.01 6.83
CA HIS A 52 -1.63 -9.26 8.06
C HIS A 52 -3.15 -9.26 7.86
N LEU A 53 -3.67 -8.60 6.82
CA LEU A 53 -5.11 -8.62 6.49
C LEU A 53 -5.55 -9.89 5.75
N LEU A 54 -4.60 -10.68 5.24
CA LEU A 54 -4.87 -11.91 4.51
C LEU A 54 -4.80 -13.15 5.41
N VAL A 55 -4.03 -13.08 6.50
CA VAL A 55 -3.85 -14.18 7.46
C VAL A 55 -4.78 -14.02 8.66
N SER A 56 -5.29 -15.13 9.19
CA SER A 56 -6.14 -15.10 10.38
C SER A 56 -5.34 -14.80 11.65
N LYS A 57 -5.86 -13.91 12.51
CA LYS A 57 -5.23 -13.53 13.79
C LYS A 57 -4.97 -14.72 14.74
N SER A 58 -5.71 -15.81 14.60
CA SER A 58 -5.53 -17.03 15.41
C SER A 58 -4.27 -17.83 15.05
N SER A 59 -3.58 -17.48 13.96
CA SER A 59 -2.55 -18.34 13.36
C SER A 59 -1.23 -17.63 13.10
N VAL A 60 -0.95 -16.46 13.67
CA VAL A 60 0.28 -15.68 13.39
C VAL A 60 1.54 -16.40 13.89
N ARG A 61 2.00 -17.38 13.11
CA ARG A 61 3.34 -17.98 13.11
C ARG A 61 3.99 -17.58 11.78
N ASN A 62 5.30 -17.36 11.77
CA ASN A 62 6.06 -17.02 10.56
C ASN A 62 5.89 -18.05 9.41
N SER A 63 5.41 -19.26 9.69
CA SER A 63 5.08 -20.29 8.69
C SER A 63 3.94 -19.89 7.75
N ASP A 64 3.06 -18.99 8.16
CA ASP A 64 1.80 -18.75 7.44
C ASP A 64 1.99 -17.80 6.25
N TYR A 65 3.04 -16.97 6.25
CA TYR A 65 3.38 -16.16 5.08
C TYR A 65 3.80 -17.00 3.87
N ASP A 66 4.26 -18.25 4.08
CA ASP A 66 4.57 -19.16 2.96
C ASP A 66 3.31 -19.53 2.16
N THR A 67 2.13 -19.50 2.82
CA THR A 67 0.84 -19.71 2.15
C THR A 67 0.41 -18.54 1.25
N LEU A 68 1.01 -17.35 1.43
CA LEU A 68 0.72 -16.18 0.59
C LEU A 68 1.50 -16.19 -0.74
N ARG A 69 2.42 -17.15 -0.95
CA ARG A 69 3.08 -17.31 -2.24
C ARG A 69 2.06 -17.57 -3.34
N VAL A 70 2.29 -17.00 -4.53
CA VAL A 70 1.40 -17.20 -5.68
C VAL A 70 1.25 -18.67 -6.10
N MET A 71 2.24 -19.52 -5.79
CA MET A 71 2.20 -20.96 -6.09
C MET A 71 1.49 -21.81 -5.02
N ALA A 72 1.02 -21.21 -3.92
CA ALA A 72 0.31 -21.93 -2.88
C ALA A 72 -1.10 -22.36 -3.33
N VAL A 73 -1.64 -23.40 -2.68
CA VAL A 73 -2.96 -23.97 -2.99
C VAL A 73 -4.09 -22.92 -2.88
N ASP A 74 -3.97 -22.01 -1.92
CA ASP A 74 -4.97 -20.97 -1.64
C ASP A 74 -4.77 -19.66 -2.44
N SER A 75 -3.93 -19.68 -3.47
CA SER A 75 -3.58 -18.49 -4.27
C SER A 75 -4.80 -17.72 -4.80
N GLN A 76 -5.82 -18.42 -5.30
CA GLN A 76 -7.04 -17.79 -5.80
C GLN A 76 -7.82 -17.07 -4.68
N ARG A 77 -7.84 -17.63 -3.46
CA ARG A 77 -8.50 -17.01 -2.30
C ARG A 77 -7.77 -15.74 -1.89
N HIS A 78 -6.44 -15.77 -1.80
CA HIS A 78 -5.63 -14.59 -1.47
C HIS A 78 -5.80 -13.46 -2.49
N GLN A 79 -5.86 -13.79 -3.79
CA GLN A 79 -6.14 -12.81 -4.82
C GLN A 79 -7.53 -12.14 -4.64
N GLN A 80 -8.56 -12.93 -4.31
CA GLN A 80 -9.91 -12.39 -4.05
C GLN A 80 -9.92 -11.46 -2.82
N ILE A 81 -9.15 -11.78 -1.79
CA ILE A 81 -9.01 -10.91 -0.61
C ILE A 81 -8.34 -9.59 -1.02
N GLU A 82 -7.27 -9.60 -1.82
CA GLU A 82 -6.64 -8.36 -2.31
C GLU A 82 -7.60 -7.46 -3.11
N LEU A 83 -8.44 -8.07 -3.96
CA LEU A 83 -9.47 -7.36 -4.69
C LEU A 83 -10.49 -6.74 -3.74
N LYS A 84 -10.93 -7.48 -2.72
CA LYS A 84 -11.88 -6.97 -1.73
C LYS A 84 -11.31 -5.87 -0.85
N ILE A 85 -10.02 -5.94 -0.47
CA ILE A 85 -9.31 -4.83 0.20
C ILE A 85 -9.33 -3.59 -0.70
N SER A 86 -9.03 -3.75 -1.98
CA SER A 86 -9.04 -2.66 -2.96
C SER A 86 -10.45 -2.05 -3.11
N ASP A 87 -11.50 -2.87 -3.13
CA ASP A 87 -12.89 -2.42 -3.20
C ASP A 87 -13.32 -1.62 -1.96
N ILE A 88 -12.91 -2.04 -0.77
CA ILE A 88 -13.21 -1.32 0.49
C ILE A 88 -12.49 0.03 0.48
N CYS A 89 -11.22 0.06 0.10
CA CYS A 89 -10.46 1.30 -0.08
C CYS A 89 -11.19 2.25 -1.05
N MET A 90 -11.61 1.73 -2.21
CA MET A 90 -12.31 2.51 -3.23
C MET A 90 -13.64 3.08 -2.70
N LYS A 91 -14.42 2.29 -1.95
CA LYS A 91 -15.66 2.75 -1.30
C LYS A 91 -15.40 3.85 -0.28
N ASN A 92 -14.28 3.78 0.43
CA ASN A 92 -13.83 4.83 1.36
C ASN A 92 -13.13 6.01 0.65
N GLY A 93 -13.08 6.00 -0.68
CA GLY A 93 -12.60 7.12 -1.49
C GLY A 93 -11.08 7.21 -1.63
N VAL A 94 -10.38 6.08 -1.53
CA VAL A 94 -8.94 5.97 -1.83
C VAL A 94 -8.67 4.78 -2.75
N MET A 95 -7.85 4.97 -3.78
CA MET A 95 -7.46 3.88 -4.68
C MET A 95 -6.04 3.41 -4.35
N ILE A 96 -5.90 2.11 -4.13
CA ILE A 96 -4.60 1.41 -4.02
C ILE A 96 -4.57 0.28 -5.04
N ALA A 97 -3.38 -0.12 -5.49
CA ALA A 97 -3.25 -1.17 -6.49
C ALA A 97 -2.67 -2.46 -5.87
N PRO A 98 -3.37 -3.60 -5.97
CA PRO A 98 -2.94 -4.85 -5.36
C PRO A 98 -1.75 -5.47 -6.08
N GLY A 99 -0.94 -6.23 -5.34
CA GLY A 99 0.32 -6.79 -5.77
C GLY A 99 0.21 -7.74 -6.95
N HIS A 100 -0.87 -8.52 -7.02
CA HIS A 100 -1.09 -9.46 -8.12
C HIS A 100 -1.17 -8.80 -9.50
N VAL A 101 -1.61 -7.53 -9.59
CA VAL A 101 -1.66 -6.77 -10.85
C VAL A 101 -0.25 -6.53 -11.39
N TYR A 102 0.76 -6.48 -10.51
CA TYR A 102 2.17 -6.32 -10.85
C TYR A 102 2.96 -7.62 -10.78
N ARG A 103 2.27 -8.78 -10.65
CA ARG A 103 2.89 -10.11 -10.57
C ARG A 103 3.85 -10.25 -9.38
N ALA A 104 3.48 -9.67 -8.23
CA ALA A 104 4.20 -9.90 -6.98
C ALA A 104 4.27 -11.40 -6.65
N GLU A 105 5.38 -11.85 -6.03
CA GLU A 105 5.59 -13.26 -5.69
C GLU A 105 4.74 -13.73 -4.50
N GLU A 106 4.29 -12.76 -3.68
CA GLU A 106 3.44 -12.95 -2.51
C GLU A 106 2.21 -12.03 -2.59
N TYR A 107 1.05 -12.52 -2.17
CA TYR A 107 -0.14 -11.70 -1.95
C TYR A 107 -0.03 -10.88 -0.66
N GLY A 108 -0.79 -9.80 -0.57
CA GLY A 108 -0.85 -8.89 0.57
C GLY A 108 0.02 -7.64 0.43
N TRP A 109 0.69 -7.50 -0.71
CA TRP A 109 1.46 -6.29 -1.03
C TRP A 109 0.64 -5.32 -1.87
N PHE A 110 0.78 -4.02 -1.61
CA PHE A 110 0.01 -2.98 -2.31
C PHE A 110 0.87 -1.80 -2.74
N ARG A 111 0.56 -1.25 -3.91
CA ARG A 111 1.15 -0.01 -4.43
C ARG A 111 0.34 1.20 -4.00
N ILE A 112 1.01 2.18 -3.40
CA ILE A 112 0.40 3.47 -3.05
C ILE A 112 1.19 4.61 -3.70
N THR A 113 0.53 5.38 -4.56
CA THR A 113 1.12 6.58 -5.19
C THR A 113 1.10 7.74 -4.20
N PHE A 114 2.27 8.23 -3.80
CA PHE A 114 2.39 9.33 -2.82
C PHE A 114 2.67 10.69 -3.46
N THR A 115 3.00 10.73 -4.76
CA THR A 115 3.36 11.97 -5.47
C THR A 115 2.13 12.75 -5.95
N VAL A 116 1.24 13.04 -5.01
CA VAL A 116 0.05 13.88 -5.18
C VAL A 116 0.19 15.15 -4.35
N GLY A 117 -0.74 16.10 -4.49
CA GLY A 117 -0.76 17.31 -3.65
C GLY A 117 -0.92 16.97 -2.17
N ARG A 118 -0.33 17.79 -1.28
CA ARG A 118 -0.26 17.52 0.16
C ARG A 118 -1.63 17.22 0.79
N GLU A 119 -2.65 18.03 0.48
CA GLU A 119 -4.01 17.83 1.00
C GLU A 119 -4.62 16.50 0.57
N ALA A 120 -4.43 16.12 -0.70
CA ALA A 120 -4.90 14.84 -1.23
C ALA A 120 -4.14 13.65 -0.63
N LEU A 121 -2.83 13.82 -0.37
CA LEU A 121 -2.02 12.80 0.30
C LEU A 121 -2.52 12.56 1.72
N ASP A 122 -2.65 13.62 2.51
CA ASP A 122 -3.09 13.54 3.91
C ASP A 122 -4.50 12.93 4.03
N GLU A 123 -5.42 13.32 3.15
CA GLU A 123 -6.78 12.76 3.11
C GLU A 123 -6.79 11.30 2.63
N GLY A 124 -6.00 10.96 1.60
CA GLY A 124 -5.86 9.59 1.11
C GLY A 124 -5.33 8.63 2.18
N LEU A 125 -4.34 9.06 2.97
CA LEU A 125 -3.78 8.28 4.07
C LEU A 125 -4.80 8.04 5.19
N LYS A 126 -5.62 9.04 5.55
CA LYS A 126 -6.71 8.88 6.53
C LYS A 126 -7.76 7.88 6.05
N ARG A 127 -8.16 7.96 4.76
CA ARG A 127 -9.13 7.04 4.16
C ARG A 127 -8.60 5.61 4.07
N LEU A 128 -7.30 5.46 3.81
CA LEU A 128 -6.63 4.17 3.83
C LEU A 128 -6.69 3.56 5.22
N LEU A 129 -6.31 4.30 6.25
CA LEU A 129 -6.37 3.83 7.64
C LEU A 129 -7.79 3.39 8.03
N LYS A 130 -8.79 4.23 7.73
CA LYS A 130 -10.20 3.89 7.94
C LYS A 130 -10.59 2.57 7.27
N SER A 131 -10.09 2.33 6.06
CA SER A 131 -10.36 1.10 5.31
C SER A 131 -9.73 -0.12 5.98
N ILE A 132 -8.50 0.01 6.47
CA ILE A 132 -7.79 -1.03 7.20
C ILE A 132 -8.55 -1.38 8.49
N GLU A 133 -8.93 -0.37 9.27
CA GLU A 133 -9.72 -0.55 10.50
C GLU A 133 -11.06 -1.25 10.24
N GLU A 134 -11.75 -0.90 9.15
CA GLU A 134 -12.98 -1.57 8.71
C GLU A 134 -12.75 -3.04 8.37
N ILE A 135 -11.68 -3.36 7.63
CA ILE A 135 -11.32 -4.73 7.26
C ILE A 135 -10.99 -5.56 8.51
N GLU A 136 -10.24 -4.99 9.45
CA GLU A 136 -9.87 -5.64 10.70
C GLU A 136 -11.11 -5.94 11.57
N ALA A 137 -12.03 -4.97 11.69
CA ALA A 137 -13.27 -5.14 12.44
C ALA A 137 -14.18 -6.23 11.84
N VAL A 138 -14.23 -6.35 10.50
CA VAL A 138 -14.97 -7.42 9.82
C VAL A 138 -14.30 -8.78 9.99
N SER A 139 -12.97 -8.80 10.00
CA SER A 139 -12.18 -10.04 10.15
C SER A 139 -12.27 -10.63 11.56
N ASP A 140 -12.53 -9.81 12.57
CA ASP A 140 -12.82 -10.24 13.95
C ASP A 140 -14.26 -10.81 14.12
N GLY A 141 -15.10 -10.75 13.08
CA GLY A 141 -16.53 -11.07 13.13
C GLY A 141 -16.99 -12.36 12.43
N TRP A 142 -16.50 -12.73 11.23
CA TRP A 142 -16.80 -14.04 10.60
C TRP A 142 -15.93 -14.31 9.35
N LYS A 143 -15.73 -15.62 9.10
CA LYS A 143 -15.00 -16.21 7.97
C LYS A 143 -15.61 -15.79 6.63
N TRP A 144 -14.78 -15.28 5.73
CA TRP A 144 -15.09 -15.11 4.30
C TRP A 144 -15.51 -16.47 3.72
N THR A 145 -16.84 -16.69 3.65
CA THR A 145 -17.50 -17.70 2.83
C THR A 145 -17.23 -17.43 1.36
#